data_AF-A0AAD3QYY7-F1
#
_entry.id   AF-A0AAD3QYY7-F1
#
_cell.length_a   1.000
_cell.length_b   1.000
_cell.length_c   1.000
_cell.angle_alpha   90.00
_cell.angle_beta   90.00
_cell.angle_gamma   90.00
#
_symmetry.space_group_name_H-M   'P 1'
#
loop_
_entity.id
_entity.type
_entity.pdbx_description
1 polymer ?
#
loop_
_entity_poly.entity_id
_entity_poly.type
_entity_poly.pdbx_seq_one_letter_code
_entity_poly.pdbx_strand_id
1 'polypeptide(L)'
;MNNLNDPPRWNIQPDPRGRGAGAGDGNQWNYALLVPMLGLAAFRWIWTRESQKEIQKVKAQYDKDVSTIKCEMEARYRETLTERRKAAATLELELEKERQRVKGYKQALISQSQQLMEERKQLQQEREALEEEKHRLVTSGAMGAVLRHALEREHDWYQRATATLKELEGQLVERQNAYCSLILPRDQRLEMEKNMLLKVVKDPIGAELDLESDLKDIFKRDKHCADLLNMDKRKNGSLMWVYLKYWQLQVTVQKHKRAEESILGGKIQSHTK
;
A
#
# COMPACT_ATOMS: atom_id res chain seq x y z
N MET A 1 16.96 45.54 32.96
CA MET A 1 16.61 46.97 32.74
C MET A 1 17.44 47.79 33.68
N ASN A 2 18.50 48.43 33.19
CA ASN A 2 19.30 49.38 33.98
C ASN A 2 19.24 50.73 33.26
N ASN A 3 18.70 51.73 33.96
CA ASN A 3 18.53 53.11 33.52
C ASN A 3 19.85 53.87 33.75
N LEU A 4 20.45 54.42 32.70
CA LEU A 4 21.77 55.07 32.69
C LEU A 4 21.67 56.61 32.73
N ASN A 5 20.61 57.16 33.31
CA ASN A 5 20.30 58.59 33.32
C ASN A 5 20.42 59.25 34.71
N ASP A 6 21.53 59.03 35.43
CA ASP A 6 21.87 59.85 36.60
C ASP A 6 23.32 60.37 36.50
N PRO A 7 23.55 61.67 36.28
CA PRO A 7 24.88 62.25 36.40
C PRO A 7 25.18 62.60 37.87
N PRO A 8 26.43 62.43 38.36
CA PRO A 8 26.80 62.82 39.71
C PRO A 8 26.75 64.35 39.85
N ARG A 9 26.00 64.83 40.85
CA ARG A 9 25.91 66.24 41.26
C ARG A 9 27.29 66.79 41.60
N TRP A 10 27.81 67.69 40.78
CA TRP A 10 28.93 68.56 41.14
C TRP A 10 28.36 69.91 41.60
N ASN A 11 28.09 70.01 42.91
CA ASN A 11 27.84 71.29 43.57
C ASN A 11 29.20 71.95 43.85
N ILE A 12 29.53 73.00 43.10
CA ILE A 12 30.55 73.98 43.52
C ILE A 12 29.84 75.30 43.69
N GLN A 13 29.62 75.67 44.95
CA GLN A 13 29.07 76.94 45.38
C GLN A 13 30.26 77.82 45.79
N PRO A 14 30.48 79.01 45.22
CA PRO A 14 31.55 79.88 45.67
C PRO A 14 31.06 80.71 46.86
N ASP A 15 31.68 80.47 48.02
CA ASP A 15 31.48 81.26 49.23
C ASP A 15 32.22 82.62 49.07
N PRO A 16 31.59 83.78 49.37
CA PRO A 16 32.23 85.07 49.21
C PRO A 16 32.73 85.59 50.56
N ARG A 17 34.03 85.56 50.82
CA ARG A 17 34.75 86.54 51.68
C ARG A 17 36.25 86.26 51.77
N GLY A 18 37.02 87.23 51.31
CA GLY A 18 38.47 87.28 51.47
C GLY A 18 39.04 88.58 50.90
N ARG A 19 38.68 89.70 51.55
CA ARG A 19 39.15 91.06 51.30
C ARG A 19 40.69 91.14 51.41
N GLY A 20 41.37 91.81 50.48
CA GLY A 20 42.70 92.36 50.75
C GLY A 20 43.56 92.71 49.52
N ALA A 21 43.57 94.00 49.18
CA ALA A 21 44.72 94.78 48.70
C ALA A 21 45.50 94.33 47.44
N GLY A 22 45.37 95.14 46.38
CA GLY A 22 46.50 95.91 45.83
C GLY A 22 47.68 95.18 45.21
N ALA A 23 47.75 95.28 43.86
CA ALA A 23 48.93 95.50 43.04
C ALA A 23 50.02 94.40 42.96
N GLY A 24 50.28 93.98 41.72
CA GLY A 24 51.65 93.75 41.23
C GLY A 24 52.07 92.30 40.98
N ASP A 25 52.49 92.08 39.73
CA ASP A 25 53.57 91.19 39.28
C ASP A 25 53.25 89.75 38.79
N GLY A 26 53.96 89.37 37.72
CA GLY A 26 53.67 88.27 36.81
C GLY A 26 54.08 86.87 37.28
N ASN A 27 53.47 85.84 36.68
CA ASN A 27 53.78 84.44 36.96
C ASN A 27 53.93 83.60 35.66
N GLN A 28 55.18 83.34 35.27
CA GLN A 28 55.61 82.51 34.13
C GLN A 28 55.30 81.00 34.25
N TRP A 29 54.77 80.53 35.38
CA TRP A 29 54.54 79.10 35.63
C TRP A 29 53.18 78.56 35.15
N ASN A 30 52.28 79.42 34.65
CA ASN A 30 50.95 78.98 34.20
C ASN A 30 50.98 78.30 32.82
N TYR A 31 51.96 78.64 31.97
CA TYR A 31 52.08 78.06 30.62
C TYR A 31 52.56 76.60 30.62
N ALA A 32 53.38 76.19 31.60
CA ALA A 32 53.91 74.82 31.67
C ALA A 32 52.83 73.76 32.00
N LEU A 33 51.76 74.15 32.69
CA LEU A 33 50.60 73.29 32.98
C LEU A 33 49.46 73.48 31.96
N LEU A 34 49.26 74.69 31.43
CA LEU A 34 48.24 74.97 30.43
C LEU A 34 48.56 74.33 29.07
N VAL A 35 49.81 74.31 28.64
CA VAL A 35 50.19 73.78 27.32
C VAL A 35 49.95 72.25 27.21
N PRO A 36 50.36 71.41 28.18
CA PRO A 36 50.00 69.99 28.18
C PRO A 36 48.49 69.74 28.28
N MET A 37 47.77 70.53 29.08
CA MET A 37 46.32 70.37 29.26
C MET A 37 45.54 70.76 27.99
N LEU A 38 45.95 71.82 27.29
CA LEU A 38 45.38 72.22 26.01
C LEU A 38 45.72 71.21 24.91
N GLY A 39 46.95 70.66 24.91
CA GLY A 39 47.35 69.58 24.00
C GLY A 39 46.52 68.30 24.19
N LEU A 40 46.25 67.91 25.44
CA LEU A 40 45.39 66.77 25.77
C LEU A 40 43.91 67.02 25.43
N ALA A 41 43.40 68.24 25.63
CA ALA A 41 42.05 68.61 25.23
C ALA A 41 41.88 68.60 23.71
N ALA A 42 42.86 69.13 22.97
CA ALA A 42 42.88 69.08 21.51
C ALA A 42 43.03 67.65 20.98
N PHE A 43 43.90 66.82 21.59
CA PHE A 43 44.03 65.41 21.24
C PHE A 43 42.76 64.62 21.53
N ARG A 44 42.12 64.85 22.68
CA ARG A 44 40.81 64.27 23.01
C ARG A 44 39.75 64.71 22.01
N TRP A 45 39.72 65.99 21.61
CA TRP A 45 38.77 66.49 20.61
C TRP A 45 39.02 65.89 19.22
N ILE A 46 40.27 65.84 18.76
CA ILE A 46 40.66 65.22 17.48
C ILE A 46 40.32 63.72 17.49
N TRP A 47 40.66 63.01 18.56
CA TRP A 47 40.39 61.58 18.71
C TRP A 47 38.88 61.28 18.83
N THR A 48 38.14 62.06 19.61
CA THR A 48 36.68 61.94 19.70
C THR A 48 36.02 62.25 18.35
N ARG A 49 36.50 63.23 17.60
CA ARG A 49 35.97 63.57 16.27
C ARG A 49 36.25 62.46 15.25
N GLU A 50 37.46 61.90 15.23
CA GLU A 50 37.80 60.83 14.29
C GLU A 50 37.09 59.51 14.66
N SER A 51 37.01 59.19 15.96
CA SER A 51 36.23 58.07 16.47
C SER A 51 34.73 58.21 16.17
N GLN A 52 34.15 59.41 16.32
CA GLN A 52 32.75 59.64 15.96
C GLN A 52 32.49 59.44 14.46
N LYS A 53 33.43 59.84 13.58
CA LYS A 53 33.32 59.57 12.14
C LYS A 53 33.39 58.08 11.84
N GLU A 54 34.28 57.34 12.49
CA GLU A 54 34.39 55.89 12.32
C GLU A 54 33.12 55.18 12.80
N ILE A 55 32.58 55.56 13.97
CA ILE A 55 31.32 55.05 14.49
C ILE A 55 30.17 55.36 13.52
N GLN A 56 30.10 56.57 12.97
CA GLN A 56 29.08 56.93 11.98
C GLN A 56 29.21 56.14 10.68
N LYS A 57 30.44 55.92 10.19
CA LYS A 57 30.70 55.09 9.00
C LYS A 57 30.27 53.64 9.24
N VAL A 58 30.65 53.05 10.37
CA VAL A 58 30.27 51.68 10.74
C VAL A 58 28.76 51.57 10.92
N LYS A 59 28.13 52.56 11.55
CA LYS A 59 26.67 52.61 11.71
C LYS A 59 25.95 52.71 10.37
N ALA A 60 26.40 53.59 9.48
CA ALA A 60 25.83 53.73 8.14
C ALA A 60 26.01 52.44 7.31
N GLN A 61 27.16 51.78 7.44
CA GLN A 61 27.42 50.49 6.79
C GLN A 61 26.51 49.40 7.35
N TYR A 62 26.37 49.32 8.68
CA TYR A 62 25.48 48.38 9.35
C TYR A 62 24.01 48.60 8.94
N ASP A 63 23.53 49.84 8.94
CA ASP A 63 22.16 50.16 8.53
C ASP A 63 21.91 49.79 7.06
N LYS A 64 22.92 49.99 6.20
CA LYS A 64 22.89 49.55 4.79
C LYS A 64 22.87 48.03 4.67
N ASP A 65 23.69 47.31 5.42
CA ASP A 65 23.76 45.86 5.37
C ASP A 65 22.47 45.22 5.91
N VAL A 66 21.94 45.74 7.02
CA VAL A 66 20.66 45.30 7.61
C VAL A 66 19.50 45.56 6.66
N SER A 67 19.44 46.73 6.02
CA SER A 67 18.36 47.02 5.05
C SER A 67 18.46 46.13 3.81
N THR A 68 19.67 45.83 3.34
CA THR A 68 19.90 44.91 2.22
C THR A 68 19.46 43.49 2.57
N ILE A 69 19.90 42.98 3.73
CA ILE A 69 19.52 41.65 4.22
C ILE A 69 17.99 41.57 4.41
N LYS A 70 17.36 42.61 4.97
CA LYS A 70 15.91 42.66 5.15
C LYS A 70 15.18 42.59 3.81
N CYS A 71 15.57 43.42 2.84
CA CYS A 71 14.97 43.41 1.51
C CYS A 71 15.14 42.05 0.81
N GLU A 72 16.31 41.43 0.91
CA GLU A 72 16.57 40.11 0.32
C GLU A 72 15.75 39.01 1.00
N MET A 73 15.67 39.00 2.32
CA MET A 73 14.85 38.05 3.07
C MET A 73 13.36 38.20 2.75
N GLU A 74 12.86 39.43 2.64
CA GLU A 74 11.48 39.69 2.23
C GLU A 74 11.20 39.23 0.80
N ALA A 75 12.14 39.43 -0.12
CA ALA A 75 12.04 38.95 -1.50
C ALA A 75 11.99 37.42 -1.56
N ARG A 76 12.95 36.74 -0.91
CA ARG A 76 13.00 35.27 -0.83
C ARG A 76 11.75 34.68 -0.17
N TYR A 77 11.24 35.32 0.88
CA TYR A 77 10.02 34.89 1.55
C TYR A 77 8.80 35.01 0.62
N ARG A 78 8.65 36.12 -0.09
CA ARG A 78 7.57 36.32 -1.06
C ARG A 78 7.66 35.32 -2.21
N GLU A 79 8.85 35.09 -2.75
CA GLU A 79 9.10 34.09 -3.78
C GLU A 79 8.68 32.70 -3.31
N THR A 80 9.20 32.25 -2.16
CA THR A 80 8.86 30.95 -1.55
C THR A 80 7.34 30.81 -1.33
N LEU A 81 6.67 31.86 -0.87
CA LEU A 81 5.21 31.84 -0.70
C LEU A 81 4.49 31.67 -2.03
N THR A 82 4.92 32.37 -3.09
CA THR A 82 4.31 32.24 -4.42
C THR A 82 4.55 30.87 -5.04
N GLU A 83 5.76 30.32 -4.89
CA GLU A 83 6.09 28.98 -5.36
C GLU A 83 5.28 27.92 -4.63
N ARG A 84 5.19 28.01 -3.29
CA ARG A 84 4.38 27.09 -2.49
C ARG A 84 2.89 27.17 -2.84
N ARG A 85 2.36 28.38 -3.09
CA ARG A 85 0.97 28.54 -3.55
C ARG A 85 0.75 27.92 -4.92
N LYS A 86 1.68 28.09 -5.87
CA LYS A 86 1.61 27.44 -7.19
C LYS A 86 1.66 25.93 -7.06
N ALA A 87 2.61 25.39 -6.29
CA ALA A 87 2.76 23.95 -6.05
C ALA A 87 1.53 23.35 -5.35
N ALA A 88 0.94 24.06 -4.37
CA ALA A 88 -0.29 23.63 -3.72
C ALA A 88 -1.45 23.56 -4.73
N ALA A 89 -1.63 24.60 -5.55
CA ALA A 89 -2.68 24.63 -6.57
C ALA A 89 -2.51 23.53 -7.63
N THR A 90 -1.28 23.22 -8.06
CA THR A 90 -1.03 22.11 -8.99
C THR A 90 -1.37 20.76 -8.38
N LEU A 91 -1.00 20.54 -7.12
CA LEU A 91 -1.30 19.29 -6.41
C LEU A 91 -2.80 19.13 -6.15
N GLU A 92 -3.50 20.20 -5.82
CA GLU A 92 -4.97 20.18 -5.66
C GLU A 92 -5.65 19.78 -6.98
N LEU A 93 -5.21 20.33 -8.10
CA LEU A 93 -5.74 19.99 -9.42
C LEU A 93 -5.47 18.53 -9.80
N GLU A 94 -4.26 18.03 -9.54
CA GLU A 94 -3.92 16.62 -9.77
C GLU A 94 -4.78 15.69 -8.91
N LEU A 95 -4.97 16.04 -7.65
CA LEU A 95 -5.80 15.28 -6.72
C LEU A 95 -7.27 15.26 -7.15
N GLU A 96 -7.80 16.35 -7.69
CA GLU A 96 -9.14 16.37 -8.29
C GLU A 96 -9.24 15.47 -9.53
N LYS A 97 -8.24 15.49 -10.41
CA LYS A 97 -8.19 14.60 -11.59
C LYS A 97 -8.13 13.13 -11.19
N GLU A 98 -7.34 12.78 -10.18
CA GLU A 98 -7.29 11.41 -9.65
C GLU A 98 -8.62 11.01 -9.01
N ARG A 99 -9.24 11.90 -8.23
CA ARG A 99 -10.59 11.66 -7.66
C ARG A 99 -11.62 11.39 -8.76
N GLN A 100 -11.59 12.15 -9.85
CA GLN A 100 -12.48 11.92 -10.99
C GLN A 100 -12.20 10.59 -11.68
N ARG A 101 -10.92 10.24 -11.90
CA ARG A 101 -10.52 8.94 -12.48
C ARG A 101 -10.98 7.77 -11.62
N VAL A 102 -10.75 7.83 -10.31
CA VAL A 102 -11.19 6.81 -9.35
C VAL A 102 -12.71 6.66 -9.36
N LYS A 103 -13.47 7.77 -9.43
CA LYS A 103 -14.93 7.72 -9.59
C LYS A 103 -15.34 7.03 -10.89
N GLY A 104 -14.68 7.34 -12.00
CA GLY A 104 -14.93 6.70 -13.30
C GLY A 104 -14.65 5.20 -13.27
N TYR A 105 -13.49 4.79 -12.72
CA TYR A 105 -13.17 3.37 -12.55
C TYR A 105 -14.18 2.65 -11.66
N LYS A 106 -14.57 3.26 -10.54
CA LYS A 106 -15.60 2.68 -9.65
C LYS A 106 -16.92 2.46 -10.38
N GLN A 107 -17.36 3.43 -11.19
CA GLN A 107 -18.59 3.29 -11.99
C GLN A 107 -18.47 2.18 -13.03
N ALA A 108 -17.34 2.09 -13.75
CA ALA A 108 -17.09 1.03 -14.73
C ALA A 108 -17.05 -0.37 -14.09
N LEU A 109 -16.46 -0.49 -12.90
CA LEU A 109 -16.47 -1.72 -12.12
C LEU A 109 -17.88 -2.12 -11.69
N ILE A 110 -18.71 -1.16 -11.27
CA ILE A 110 -20.10 -1.42 -10.91
C ILE A 110 -20.90 -1.87 -12.13
N SER A 111 -20.76 -1.20 -13.28
CA SER A 111 -21.48 -1.58 -14.50
C SER A 111 -21.05 -2.97 -15.00
N GLN A 112 -19.75 -3.26 -14.97
CA GLN A 112 -19.24 -4.59 -15.32
C GLN A 112 -19.76 -5.67 -14.35
N SER A 113 -19.77 -5.37 -13.05
CA SER A 113 -20.34 -6.27 -12.05
C SER A 113 -21.83 -6.53 -12.29
N GLN A 114 -22.60 -5.51 -12.67
CA GLN A 114 -24.03 -5.66 -12.98
C GLN A 114 -24.23 -6.51 -14.24
N GLN A 115 -23.43 -6.28 -15.29
CA GLN A 115 -23.48 -7.07 -16.51
C GLN A 115 -23.20 -8.56 -16.23
N LEU A 116 -22.15 -8.86 -15.46
CA LEU A 116 -21.81 -10.24 -15.08
C LEU A 116 -22.91 -10.89 -14.23
N MET A 117 -23.59 -10.12 -13.38
CA MET A 117 -24.70 -10.62 -12.59
C MET A 117 -25.92 -10.96 -13.46
N GLU A 118 -26.21 -10.15 -14.48
CA GLU A 118 -27.28 -10.44 -15.43
C GLU A 118 -26.95 -11.65 -16.32
N GLU A 119 -25.73 -11.72 -16.84
CA GLU A 119 -25.25 -12.88 -17.61
C GLU A 119 -25.31 -14.17 -16.78
N ARG A 120 -24.87 -14.12 -15.52
CA ARG A 120 -24.99 -15.25 -14.59
C ARG A 120 -26.45 -15.67 -14.38
N LYS A 121 -27.37 -14.71 -14.29
CA LYS A 121 -28.80 -14.98 -14.13
C LYS A 121 -29.37 -15.63 -15.39
N GLN A 122 -29.01 -15.15 -16.58
CA GLN A 122 -29.40 -15.75 -17.86
C GLN A 122 -28.91 -17.18 -17.98
N LEU A 123 -27.61 -17.43 -17.74
CA LEU A 123 -27.04 -18.78 -17.75
C LEU A 123 -27.71 -19.72 -16.75
N GLN A 124 -28.11 -19.19 -15.59
CA GLN A 124 -28.82 -19.98 -14.59
C GLN A 124 -30.23 -20.35 -15.07
N GLN A 125 -30.95 -19.44 -15.73
CA GLN A 125 -32.26 -19.72 -16.34
C GLN A 125 -32.15 -20.72 -17.49
N GLU A 126 -31.17 -20.56 -18.37
CA GLU A 126 -30.90 -21.52 -19.45
C GLU A 126 -30.59 -22.91 -18.91
N ARG A 127 -29.78 -22.98 -17.84
CA ARG A 127 -29.47 -24.24 -17.15
C ARG A 127 -30.71 -24.89 -16.56
N GLU A 128 -31.60 -24.12 -15.93
CA GLU A 128 -32.86 -24.63 -15.38
C GLU A 128 -33.78 -25.18 -16.48
N ALA A 129 -33.94 -24.44 -17.58
CA ALA A 129 -34.72 -24.88 -18.74
C ALA A 129 -34.14 -26.17 -19.37
N LEU A 130 -32.82 -26.25 -19.49
CA LEU A 130 -32.14 -27.46 -20.00
C LEU A 130 -32.31 -28.66 -19.07
N GLU A 131 -32.26 -28.46 -17.74
CA GLU A 131 -32.49 -29.54 -16.79
C GLU A 131 -33.95 -30.02 -16.81
N GLU A 132 -34.93 -29.13 -16.99
CA GLU A 132 -36.33 -29.51 -17.17
C GLU A 132 -36.54 -30.31 -18.47
N GLU A 133 -35.94 -29.87 -19.57
CA GLU A 133 -36.01 -30.59 -20.84
C GLU A 133 -35.34 -31.97 -20.76
N LYS A 134 -34.15 -32.04 -20.17
CA LYS A 134 -33.45 -33.29 -19.88
C LYS A 134 -34.33 -34.20 -19.03
N HIS A 135 -34.96 -33.68 -17.97
CA HIS A 135 -35.81 -34.49 -17.10
C HIS A 135 -37.03 -35.05 -17.86
N ARG A 136 -37.67 -34.23 -18.70
CA ARG A 136 -38.78 -34.65 -19.57
C ARG A 136 -38.35 -35.77 -20.53
N LEU A 137 -37.22 -35.61 -21.21
CA LEU A 137 -36.71 -36.58 -22.20
C LEU A 137 -36.22 -37.88 -21.55
N VAL A 138 -35.57 -37.79 -20.38
CA VAL A 138 -35.12 -38.97 -19.64
C VAL A 138 -36.30 -39.74 -19.06
N THR A 139 -37.37 -39.05 -18.65
CA THR A 139 -38.53 -39.68 -18.01
C THR A 139 -39.47 -40.31 -19.03
N SER A 140 -39.67 -39.67 -20.18
CA SER A 140 -40.62 -40.09 -21.21
C SER A 140 -40.04 -41.07 -22.24
N GLY A 141 -40.87 -42.02 -22.70
CA GLY A 141 -40.59 -42.87 -23.85
C GLY A 141 -39.65 -44.07 -23.61
N ALA A 142 -39.62 -44.97 -24.59
CA ALA A 142 -38.79 -46.18 -24.57
C ALA A 142 -37.28 -45.85 -24.59
N MET A 143 -36.88 -44.82 -25.33
CA MET A 143 -35.49 -44.36 -25.39
C MET A 143 -34.99 -43.80 -24.04
N GLY A 144 -35.85 -43.08 -23.30
CA GLY A 144 -35.53 -42.61 -21.94
C GLY A 144 -35.30 -43.77 -20.97
N ALA A 145 -36.09 -44.85 -21.07
CA ALA A 145 -35.89 -46.06 -20.26
C ALA A 145 -34.56 -46.76 -20.58
N VAL A 146 -34.20 -46.87 -21.87
CA VAL A 146 -32.90 -47.42 -22.30
C VAL A 146 -31.74 -46.60 -21.73
N LEU A 147 -31.84 -45.27 -21.78
CA LEU A 147 -30.83 -44.37 -21.21
C LEU A 147 -30.69 -44.51 -19.69
N ARG A 148 -31.81 -44.61 -18.94
CA ARG A 148 -31.76 -44.82 -17.49
C ARG A 148 -31.05 -46.13 -17.13
N HIS A 149 -31.39 -47.22 -17.82
CA HIS A 149 -30.74 -48.51 -17.61
C HIS A 149 -29.24 -48.48 -17.96
N ALA A 150 -28.86 -47.74 -19.00
CA ALA A 150 -27.44 -47.50 -19.34
C ALA A 150 -26.70 -46.76 -18.20
N LEU A 151 -27.32 -45.72 -17.65
CA LEU A 151 -26.76 -44.90 -16.57
C LEU A 151 -26.69 -45.64 -15.22
N GLU A 152 -27.62 -46.57 -14.98
CA GLU A 152 -27.61 -47.45 -13.80
C GLU A 152 -26.43 -48.42 -13.86
N ARG A 153 -26.10 -48.98 -15.03
CA ARG A 153 -24.91 -49.83 -15.17
C ARG A 153 -23.60 -49.09 -14.93
N GLU A 154 -23.50 -47.83 -15.33
CA GLU A 154 -22.33 -47.00 -15.06
C GLU A 154 -22.34 -46.40 -13.64
N HIS A 155 -23.36 -46.68 -12.83
CA HIS A 155 -23.49 -46.13 -11.47
C HIS A 155 -22.36 -46.60 -10.55
N ASP A 156 -21.98 -47.87 -10.61
CA ASP A 156 -20.91 -48.43 -9.75
C ASP A 156 -19.54 -47.81 -10.06
N TRP A 157 -19.25 -47.55 -11.34
CA TRP A 157 -18.03 -46.81 -11.71
C TRP A 157 -18.09 -45.37 -11.21
N TYR A 158 -19.23 -44.69 -11.38
CA TYR A 158 -19.41 -43.32 -10.90
C TYR A 158 -19.26 -43.19 -9.37
N GLN A 159 -19.80 -44.14 -8.61
CA GLN A 159 -19.64 -44.18 -7.16
C GLN A 159 -18.18 -44.38 -6.75
N ARG A 160 -17.47 -45.31 -7.39
CA ARG A 160 -16.03 -45.50 -7.16
C ARG A 160 -15.22 -44.26 -7.50
N ALA A 161 -15.50 -43.62 -8.63
CA ALA A 161 -14.80 -42.40 -9.05
C ALA A 161 -15.04 -41.24 -8.08
N THR A 162 -16.27 -41.06 -7.64
CA THR A 162 -16.63 -40.05 -6.65
C THR A 162 -15.96 -40.31 -5.30
N ALA A 163 -15.87 -41.58 -4.88
CA ALA A 163 -15.18 -41.97 -3.65
C ALA A 163 -13.67 -41.70 -3.74
N THR A 164 -13.02 -42.05 -4.86
CA THR A 164 -11.61 -41.74 -5.12
C THR A 164 -11.37 -40.23 -5.07
N LEU A 165 -12.20 -39.42 -5.73
CA LEU A 165 -12.05 -37.95 -5.70
C LEU A 165 -12.26 -37.36 -4.31
N LYS A 166 -13.19 -37.90 -3.51
CA LYS A 166 -13.44 -37.46 -2.13
C LYS A 166 -12.27 -37.80 -1.21
N GLU A 167 -11.64 -38.96 -1.42
CA GLU A 167 -10.42 -39.31 -0.70
C GLU A 167 -9.26 -38.39 -1.09
N LEU A 168 -9.09 -38.13 -2.39
CA LEU A 168 -8.08 -37.22 -2.91
C LEU A 168 -8.26 -35.79 -2.41
N GLU A 169 -9.51 -35.30 -2.30
CA GLU A 169 -9.84 -34.03 -1.65
C GLU A 169 -9.28 -33.97 -0.23
N GLY A 170 -9.51 -35.02 0.57
CA GLY A 170 -8.98 -35.10 1.94
C GLY A 170 -7.45 -35.04 1.97
N GLN A 171 -6.78 -35.75 1.08
CA GLN A 171 -5.32 -35.74 0.97
C GLN A 171 -4.77 -34.37 0.55
N LEU A 172 -5.43 -33.70 -0.41
CA LEU A 172 -5.05 -32.35 -0.84
C LEU A 172 -5.24 -31.33 0.29
N VAL A 173 -6.32 -31.43 1.07
CA VAL A 173 -6.54 -30.56 2.24
C VAL A 173 -5.44 -30.75 3.28
N GLU A 174 -5.06 -32.00 3.60
CA GLU A 174 -3.98 -32.24 4.56
C GLU A 174 -2.62 -31.79 4.03
N ARG A 175 -2.32 -32.05 2.75
CA ARG A 175 -1.11 -31.54 2.09
C ARG A 175 -1.05 -30.02 2.15
N GLN A 176 -2.14 -29.33 1.83
CA GLN A 176 -2.17 -27.88 1.78
C GLN A 176 -2.11 -27.26 3.18
N ASN A 177 -2.74 -27.89 4.16
CA ASN A 177 -2.60 -27.52 5.56
C ASN A 177 -1.15 -27.67 6.04
N ALA A 178 -0.47 -28.75 5.66
CA ALA A 178 0.93 -28.93 5.98
C ALA A 178 1.84 -27.93 5.27
N TYR A 179 1.53 -27.58 4.01
CA TYR A 179 2.24 -26.53 3.28
C TYR A 179 2.14 -25.16 3.95
N CYS A 180 0.95 -24.82 4.45
CA CYS A 180 0.69 -23.54 5.11
C CYS A 180 1.11 -23.52 6.59
N SER A 181 1.45 -24.67 7.18
CA SER A 181 1.93 -24.73 8.55
C SER A 181 3.40 -24.33 8.66
N LEU A 182 3.72 -23.50 9.65
CA LEU A 182 5.10 -23.09 9.94
C LEU A 182 5.90 -24.18 10.67
N ILE A 183 5.20 -25.16 11.27
CA ILE A 183 5.80 -26.16 12.17
C ILE A 183 6.15 -27.45 11.41
N LEU A 184 5.40 -27.78 10.35
CA LEU A 184 5.53 -29.05 9.66
C LEU A 184 6.79 -29.10 8.78
N PRO A 185 7.64 -30.14 8.91
CA PRO A 185 8.86 -30.28 8.12
C PRO A 185 8.59 -30.42 6.61
N ARG A 186 9.51 -29.91 5.79
CA ARG A 186 9.45 -30.00 4.32
C ARG A 186 9.44 -31.45 3.82
N ASP A 187 10.11 -32.36 4.51
CA ASP A 187 10.20 -33.77 4.11
C ASP A 187 8.84 -34.47 4.19
N GLN A 188 8.05 -34.15 5.22
CA GLN A 188 6.70 -34.70 5.36
C GLN A 188 5.78 -34.26 4.22
N ARG A 189 5.93 -33.02 3.74
CA ARG A 189 5.22 -32.54 2.55
C ARG A 189 5.61 -33.31 1.29
N LEU A 190 6.90 -33.50 1.06
CA LEU A 190 7.39 -34.24 -0.11
C LEU A 190 6.89 -35.70 -0.08
N GLU A 191 6.86 -36.30 1.11
CA GLU A 191 6.36 -37.65 1.30
C GLU A 191 4.86 -37.77 1.00
N MET A 192 4.05 -36.78 1.43
CA MET A 192 2.62 -36.72 1.06
C MET A 192 2.44 -36.60 -0.46
N GLU A 193 3.16 -35.70 -1.12
CA GLU A 193 3.07 -35.50 -2.57
C GLU A 193 3.44 -36.77 -3.35
N LYS A 194 4.52 -37.47 -2.95
CA LYS A 194 4.90 -38.75 -3.56
C LYS A 194 3.85 -39.84 -3.36
N ASN A 195 3.33 -39.99 -2.14
CA ASN A 195 2.33 -40.99 -1.82
C ASN A 195 1.02 -40.76 -2.59
N MET A 196 0.62 -39.50 -2.76
CA MET A 196 -0.55 -39.13 -3.58
C MET A 196 -0.35 -39.53 -5.04
N LEU A 197 0.80 -39.21 -5.64
CA LEU A 197 1.10 -39.58 -7.03
C LEU A 197 1.11 -41.10 -7.22
N LEU A 198 1.80 -41.83 -6.34
CA LEU A 198 1.85 -43.29 -6.40
C LEU A 198 0.46 -43.92 -6.28
N LYS A 199 -0.40 -43.35 -5.45
CA LYS A 199 -1.76 -43.85 -5.27
C LYS A 199 -2.61 -43.62 -6.52
N VAL A 200 -2.55 -42.42 -7.08
CA VAL A 200 -3.30 -42.05 -8.28
C VAL A 200 -2.88 -42.85 -9.50
N VAL A 201 -1.58 -43.11 -9.67
CA VAL A 201 -1.08 -43.93 -10.79
C VAL A 201 -1.54 -45.40 -10.68
N LYS A 202 -1.70 -45.90 -9.45
CA LYS A 202 -2.19 -47.27 -9.20
C LYS A 202 -3.71 -47.41 -9.32
N ASP A 203 -4.44 -46.32 -9.12
CA ASP A 203 -5.90 -46.32 -9.24
C ASP A 203 -6.30 -46.26 -10.73
N PRO A 204 -7.08 -47.23 -11.25
CA PRO A 204 -7.54 -47.18 -12.64
C PRO A 204 -8.30 -45.88 -12.98
N ILE A 205 -9.00 -45.30 -12.01
CA ILE A 205 -9.73 -44.03 -12.18
C ILE A 205 -8.74 -42.86 -12.30
N GLY A 206 -7.62 -42.93 -11.57
CA GLY A 206 -6.58 -41.93 -11.64
C GLY A 206 -5.91 -41.85 -13.01
N ALA A 207 -5.71 -43.00 -13.66
CA ALA A 207 -5.21 -43.06 -15.03
C ALA A 207 -6.26 -42.59 -16.06
N GLU A 208 -7.53 -42.96 -15.90
CA GLU A 208 -8.62 -42.57 -16.82
C GLU A 208 -8.89 -41.06 -16.80
N LEU A 209 -8.67 -40.39 -15.66
CA LEU A 209 -8.87 -38.95 -15.48
C LEU A 209 -7.57 -38.12 -15.62
N ASP A 210 -6.43 -38.75 -15.90
CA ASP A 210 -5.09 -38.11 -15.94
C ASP A 210 -4.76 -37.28 -14.68
N LEU A 211 -5.16 -37.78 -13.50
CA LEU A 211 -4.99 -37.07 -12.24
C LEU A 211 -3.52 -36.84 -11.87
N GLU A 212 -2.59 -37.65 -12.39
CA GLU A 212 -1.16 -37.53 -12.09
C GLU A 212 -0.58 -36.21 -12.63
N SER A 213 -0.91 -35.85 -13.87
CA SER A 213 -0.41 -34.63 -14.51
C SER A 213 -0.97 -33.39 -13.81
N ASP A 214 -2.27 -33.42 -13.49
CA ASP A 214 -2.96 -32.35 -12.78
C ASP A 214 -2.44 -32.17 -11.35
N LEU A 215 -2.18 -33.26 -10.62
CA LEU A 215 -1.58 -33.20 -9.29
C LEU A 215 -0.18 -32.57 -9.32
N LYS A 216 0.64 -32.88 -10.33
CA LYS A 216 1.95 -32.22 -10.49
C LYS A 216 1.81 -30.72 -10.70
N ASP A 217 0.78 -30.28 -11.43
CA ASP A 217 0.53 -28.84 -11.62
C ASP A 217 0.09 -28.16 -10.32
N ILE A 218 -0.86 -28.78 -9.59
CA ILE A 218 -1.29 -28.31 -8.27
C ILE A 218 -0.09 -28.19 -7.33
N PHE A 219 0.76 -29.22 -7.23
CA PHE A 219 1.87 -29.21 -6.29
C PHE A 219 2.87 -28.10 -6.58
N LYS A 220 3.07 -27.79 -7.87
CA LYS A 220 3.99 -26.75 -8.34
C LYS A 220 3.42 -25.34 -8.16
N ARG A 221 2.13 -25.15 -8.39
CA ARG A 221 1.50 -23.82 -8.54
C ARG A 221 0.63 -23.38 -7.37
N ASP A 222 0.04 -24.32 -6.63
CA ASP A 222 -0.84 -23.96 -5.51
C ASP A 222 -0.03 -23.58 -4.28
N LYS A 223 0.03 -22.27 -4.04
CA LYS A 223 0.77 -21.64 -2.94
C LYS A 223 -0.12 -20.82 -2.01
N HIS A 224 -1.44 -20.87 -2.20
CA HIS A 224 -2.34 -20.02 -1.44
C HIS A 224 -2.54 -20.55 -0.02
N CYS A 225 -2.41 -19.65 0.97
CA CYS A 225 -2.69 -19.90 2.38
C CYS A 225 -3.60 -18.77 2.87
N ALA A 226 -4.70 -19.11 3.52
CA ALA A 226 -5.73 -18.12 3.88
C ALA A 226 -5.27 -17.18 5.00
N ASP A 227 -4.85 -17.73 6.14
CA ASP A 227 -4.37 -16.96 7.29
C ASP A 227 -3.63 -17.87 8.30
N LEU A 228 -2.73 -17.31 9.11
CA LEU A 228 -1.94 -18.07 10.10
C LEU A 228 -2.80 -18.63 11.26
N LEU A 229 -3.90 -17.96 11.60
CA LEU A 229 -4.85 -18.37 12.64
C LEU A 229 -6.08 -19.08 12.06
N ASN A 230 -6.00 -19.52 10.81
CA ASN A 230 -7.12 -20.14 10.14
C ASN A 230 -7.43 -21.53 10.73
N MET A 231 -8.62 -21.65 11.33
CA MET A 231 -9.12 -22.93 11.86
C MET A 231 -9.73 -23.82 10.77
N ASP A 232 -10.08 -23.25 9.61
CA ASP A 232 -10.71 -23.97 8.51
C ASP A 232 -9.69 -24.34 7.44
N LYS A 233 -9.21 -25.58 7.49
CA LYS A 233 -8.24 -26.11 6.52
C LYS A 233 -8.69 -25.96 5.06
N ARG A 234 -10.01 -25.89 4.80
CA ARG A 234 -10.57 -25.79 3.44
C ARG A 234 -10.34 -24.44 2.77
N LYS A 235 -9.99 -23.40 3.54
CA LYS A 235 -9.64 -22.09 2.96
C LYS A 235 -8.22 -22.07 2.40
N ASN A 236 -7.39 -23.05 2.73
CA ASN A 236 -6.06 -23.15 2.16
C ASN A 236 -6.15 -23.73 0.74
N GLY A 237 -5.26 -23.26 -0.14
CA GLY A 237 -5.25 -23.63 -1.54
C GLY A 237 -6.28 -22.85 -2.35
N SER A 238 -6.01 -22.72 -3.64
CA SER A 238 -6.95 -22.08 -4.58
C SER A 238 -7.09 -22.92 -5.85
N LEU A 239 -5.95 -23.31 -6.42
CA LEU A 239 -5.89 -24.10 -7.64
C LEU A 239 -6.42 -25.52 -7.43
N MET A 240 -6.13 -26.15 -6.28
CA MET A 240 -6.63 -27.49 -5.97
C MET A 240 -8.16 -27.58 -6.02
N TRP A 241 -8.86 -26.50 -5.65
CA TRP A 241 -10.33 -26.46 -5.65
C TRP A 241 -10.89 -26.36 -7.06
N VAL A 242 -10.19 -25.65 -7.95
CA VAL A 242 -10.54 -25.57 -9.37
C VAL A 242 -10.41 -26.95 -10.01
N TYR A 243 -9.27 -27.62 -9.79
CA TYR A 243 -9.05 -28.98 -10.28
C TYR A 243 -10.05 -29.99 -9.72
N LEU A 244 -10.36 -29.93 -8.42
CA LEU A 244 -11.35 -30.82 -7.83
C LEU A 244 -12.73 -30.65 -8.48
N LYS A 245 -13.13 -29.41 -8.79
CA LYS A 245 -14.37 -29.15 -9.53
C LYS A 245 -14.30 -29.64 -10.97
N TYR A 246 -13.17 -29.45 -11.63
CA TYR A 246 -12.93 -29.98 -12.96
C TYR A 246 -13.06 -31.51 -13.01
N TRP A 247 -12.40 -32.24 -12.09
CA TRP A 247 -12.49 -33.71 -12.03
C TRP A 247 -13.91 -34.20 -11.71
N GLN A 248 -14.64 -33.53 -10.82
CA GLN A 248 -16.05 -33.85 -10.53
C GLN A 248 -16.93 -33.75 -11.79
N LEU A 249 -16.70 -32.71 -12.60
CA LEU A 249 -17.38 -32.54 -13.88
C LEU A 249 -16.95 -33.61 -14.89
N GLN A 250 -15.66 -33.91 -14.98
CA GLN A 250 -15.13 -34.94 -15.88
C GLN A 250 -15.69 -36.33 -15.58
N VAL A 251 -15.81 -36.70 -14.29
CA VAL A 251 -16.48 -37.95 -13.88
C VAL A 251 -17.94 -37.98 -14.32
N THR A 252 -18.65 -36.87 -14.19
CA THR A 252 -20.05 -36.75 -14.62
C THR A 252 -20.17 -36.93 -16.14
N VAL A 253 -19.34 -36.23 -16.91
CA VAL A 253 -19.30 -36.32 -18.37
C VAL A 253 -18.95 -37.74 -18.83
N GLN A 254 -17.93 -38.36 -18.24
CA GLN A 254 -17.51 -39.72 -18.58
C GLN A 254 -18.59 -40.77 -18.29
N LYS A 255 -19.35 -40.62 -17.19
CA LYS A 255 -20.51 -41.49 -16.93
C LYS A 255 -21.53 -41.44 -18.08
N HIS A 256 -21.85 -40.24 -18.55
CA HIS A 256 -22.80 -40.06 -19.65
C HIS A 256 -22.24 -40.57 -20.98
N LYS A 257 -20.96 -40.33 -21.26
CA LYS A 257 -20.28 -40.82 -22.45
C LYS A 257 -20.24 -42.35 -22.51
N ARG A 258 -19.90 -43.02 -21.41
CA ARG A 258 -19.92 -44.48 -21.30
C ARG A 258 -21.32 -45.07 -21.48
N ALA A 259 -22.34 -44.39 -20.94
CA ALA A 259 -23.74 -44.78 -21.13
C ALA A 259 -24.15 -44.64 -22.61
N GLU A 260 -23.78 -43.55 -23.27
CA GLU A 260 -24.01 -43.33 -24.70
C GLU A 260 -23.31 -44.40 -25.56
N GLU A 261 -22.03 -44.67 -25.33
CA GLU A 261 -21.27 -45.71 -26.02
C GLU A 261 -21.89 -47.10 -25.85
N SER A 262 -22.46 -47.38 -24.68
CA SER A 262 -23.17 -48.64 -24.42
C SER A 262 -24.47 -48.76 -25.23
N ILE A 263 -25.20 -47.65 -25.41
CA ILE A 263 -26.43 -47.60 -26.22
C ILE A 263 -26.10 -47.74 -27.70
N LEU A 264 -25.15 -46.93 -28.21
CA LEU A 264 -24.74 -46.93 -29.61
C LEU A 264 -24.04 -48.24 -30.01
N GLY A 265 -23.28 -48.85 -29.11
CA GLY A 265 -22.60 -50.13 -29.31
C GLY A 265 -23.50 -51.36 -29.26
N GLY A 266 -24.83 -51.19 -29.20
CA GLY A 266 -25.80 -52.29 -29.24
C GLY A 266 -25.84 -53.20 -28.00
N LYS A 267 -25.14 -52.84 -26.91
CA LYS A 267 -25.11 -53.60 -25.65
C LYS A 267 -26.40 -53.46 -24.83
N ILE A 268 -27.33 -52.61 -25.25
CA ILE A 268 -28.61 -52.36 -24.60
C ILE A 268 -29.71 -52.42 -25.66
N GLN A 269 -30.23 -53.62 -25.94
CA GLN A 269 -31.46 -53.76 -26.71
C GLN A 269 -32.65 -53.60 -25.77
N SER A 270 -33.70 -52.91 -26.23
CA SER A 270 -34.99 -52.91 -25.53
C SER A 270 -35.47 -54.35 -25.43
N HIS A 271 -35.68 -54.85 -24.21
CA HIS A 271 -36.46 -56.07 -24.00
C HIS A 271 -37.90 -55.77 -24.40
N THR A 272 -38.18 -55.91 -25.70
CA THR A 272 -39.52 -55.94 -26.26
C THR A 272 -39.89 -57.42 -26.37
N LYS A 273 -40.61 -57.92 -25.36
CA LYS A 273 -41.45 -59.10 -25.45
C LYS A 273 -42.86 -58.70 -25.08
#